data_AF-A0A835LEX7-F1
#
_entry.id   AF-A0A835LEX7-F1
#
_cell.length_a   1.000
_cell.length_b   1.000
_cell.length_c   1.000
_cell.angle_alpha   90.00
_cell.angle_beta   90.00
_cell.angle_gamma   90.00
#
_symmetry.space_group_name_H-M   'P 1'
#
loop_
_entity.id
_entity.type
_entity.pdbx_description
1 polymer ?
#
loop_
_entity_poly.entity_id
_entity_poly.type
_entity_poly.pdbx_seq_one_letter_code
_entity_poly.pdbx_strand_id
1 'polypeptide(L)'
;MVYTQDFVKEVLQTIELDGIKDSMVGVPGVTGISTEQRKRLTIAVELVANPAIIFMDEPALGLDARSAAVVKRAVKNVVSTKRTVVCTIHQPGIDIFEAFDELILMKRGGQMIYSGPVGQHSSKLIVYFQGIPGVPKIKENYNPATWMLDVTSPCAEDQLGLDFARLYRKSQLHENKKLVEELSVPAPSSRDIDFPTQFPQNGWEQYKACLWKQQLSYWRSPHYNLVRIYFMIFASVLFGAAFWQKGKNEHQSVSTYTAILQLPWNDACILDDCYIPSSKCFGKFLLYHAESFLTFPDTWNWYTKMVGLVLLDLPNCLVLKRSLYVDSMEM
;
A
#
# COMPACT_ATOMS: atom_id res chain seq x y z
N MET A 1 6.54 20.00 4.07
CA MET A 1 7.34 19.45 2.96
C MET A 1 6.52 19.68 1.70
N VAL A 2 6.73 20.81 1.03
CA VAL A 2 6.05 21.10 -0.24
C VAL A 2 6.88 20.39 -1.30
N TYR A 3 6.51 19.17 -1.65
CA TYR A 3 7.05 18.57 -2.88
C TYR A 3 6.60 19.47 -4.02
N THR A 4 7.56 20.02 -4.76
CA THR A 4 7.27 20.69 -6.03
C THR A 4 6.57 19.67 -6.93
N GLN A 5 5.53 20.11 -7.66
CA GLN A 5 4.81 19.25 -8.60
C GLN A 5 5.76 18.54 -9.59
N ASP A 6 6.92 19.14 -9.83
CA ASP A 6 8.02 18.60 -10.64
C ASP A 6 8.58 17.27 -10.09
N PHE A 7 8.75 17.14 -8.78
CA PHE A 7 9.26 15.90 -8.18
C PHE A 7 8.24 14.76 -8.30
N VAL A 8 6.96 15.05 -8.06
CA VAL A 8 5.89 14.06 -8.26
C VAL A 8 5.84 13.62 -9.72
N LYS A 9 6.04 14.54 -10.66
CA LYS A 9 6.13 14.24 -12.09
C LYS A 9 7.33 13.35 -12.41
N GLU A 10 8.50 13.61 -11.83
CA GLU A 10 9.69 12.76 -11.99
C GLU A 10 9.46 11.33 -11.49
N VAL A 11 8.82 11.17 -10.32
CA VAL A 11 8.46 9.85 -9.79
C VAL A 11 7.48 9.14 -10.71
N LEU A 12 6.45 9.83 -11.20
CA LEU A 12 5.48 9.27 -12.15
C LEU A 12 6.14 8.86 -13.48
N GLN A 13 7.14 9.59 -13.94
CA GLN A 13 7.90 9.24 -15.13
C GLN A 13 8.79 8.01 -14.90
N THR A 14 9.49 7.95 -13.76
CA THR A 14 10.36 6.82 -13.37
C THR A 14 9.57 5.51 -13.34
N ILE A 15 8.34 5.57 -12.84
CA ILE A 15 7.43 4.45 -12.71
C ILE A 15 6.50 4.29 -13.93
N GLU A 16 6.65 5.13 -14.96
CA GLU A 16 5.92 5.06 -16.23
C GLU A 16 4.39 5.14 -16.09
N LEU A 17 3.91 5.98 -15.17
CA LEU A 17 2.49 6.23 -14.90
C LEU A 17 1.99 7.59 -15.41
N ASP A 18 2.84 8.38 -16.09
CA ASP A 18 2.48 9.73 -16.57
C ASP A 18 1.20 9.74 -17.44
N GLY A 19 1.02 8.74 -18.30
CA GLY A 19 -0.17 8.62 -19.16
C GLY A 19 -1.48 8.34 -18.43
N ILE A 20 -1.44 7.97 -17.15
CA ILE A 20 -2.63 7.67 -16.33
C ILE A 20 -2.67 8.48 -15.02
N LYS A 21 -1.92 9.58 -14.93
CA LYS A 21 -1.81 10.39 -13.71
C LYS A 21 -3.14 10.92 -13.18
N ASP A 22 -4.09 11.19 -14.09
CA ASP A 22 -5.42 11.73 -13.77
C ASP A 22 -6.50 10.64 -13.71
N SER A 23 -6.13 9.38 -13.88
CA SER A 23 -7.05 8.23 -13.87
C SER A 23 -7.49 7.88 -12.45
N MET A 24 -8.74 7.45 -12.29
CA MET A 24 -9.26 6.99 -10.99
C MET A 24 -8.62 5.65 -10.60
N VAL A 25 -7.97 5.63 -9.43
CA VAL A 25 -7.35 4.40 -8.87
C VAL A 25 -8.37 3.29 -8.66
N GLY A 26 -9.55 3.61 -8.12
CA GLY A 26 -10.65 2.65 -7.93
C GLY A 26 -10.35 1.51 -6.95
N VAL A 27 -11.29 0.57 -6.88
CA VAL A 27 -11.25 -0.58 -5.95
C VAL A 27 -10.54 -1.77 -6.61
N PRO A 28 -9.55 -2.40 -5.94
CA PRO A 28 -8.84 -3.56 -6.48
C PRO A 28 -9.79 -4.65 -6.98
N GLY A 29 -9.60 -5.11 -8.22
CA GLY A 29 -10.40 -6.17 -8.84
C GLY A 29 -11.81 -5.78 -9.29
N VAL A 30 -12.24 -4.53 -9.08
CA VAL A 30 -13.61 -4.08 -9.39
C VAL A 30 -13.61 -2.90 -10.35
N THR A 31 -12.86 -1.83 -10.06
CA THR A 31 -12.85 -0.59 -10.86
C THR A 31 -11.50 0.10 -10.87
N GLY A 32 -11.25 0.93 -11.89
CA GLY A 32 -10.09 1.83 -11.96
C GLY A 32 -8.89 1.21 -12.66
N ILE A 33 -7.70 1.50 -12.13
CA ILE A 33 -6.42 1.08 -12.72
C ILE A 33 -6.18 -0.43 -12.60
N SER A 34 -5.38 -0.97 -13.53
CA SER A 34 -5.03 -2.39 -13.53
C SER A 34 -4.21 -2.79 -12.30
N THR A 35 -4.16 -4.09 -12.00
CA THR A 35 -3.34 -4.63 -10.88
C THR A 35 -1.87 -4.25 -11.01
N GLU A 36 -1.35 -4.29 -12.24
CA GLU A 36 0.01 -3.91 -12.61
C GLU A 36 0.28 -2.42 -12.32
N GLN A 37 -0.61 -1.54 -12.81
CA GLN A 37 -0.52 -0.09 -12.57
C GLN A 37 -0.63 0.24 -11.08
N ARG A 38 -1.46 -0.50 -10.35
CA ARG A 38 -1.61 -0.35 -8.90
C ARG A 38 -0.33 -0.71 -8.15
N LYS A 39 0.35 -1.80 -8.53
CA LYS A 39 1.63 -2.16 -7.91
C LYS A 39 2.69 -1.09 -8.15
N ARG A 40 2.76 -0.58 -9.38
CA ARG A 40 3.61 0.57 -9.72
C ARG A 40 3.25 1.81 -8.90
N LEU A 41 1.97 2.11 -8.74
CA LEU A 41 1.52 3.23 -7.91
C LEU A 41 1.96 3.07 -6.45
N THR A 42 1.90 1.87 -5.87
CA THR A 42 2.41 1.61 -4.53
C THR A 42 3.91 1.93 -4.43
N ILE A 43 4.71 1.51 -5.41
CA ILE A 43 6.15 1.86 -5.46
C ILE A 43 6.32 3.38 -5.56
N ALA A 44 5.53 4.06 -6.39
CA ALA A 44 5.58 5.51 -6.53
C ALA A 44 5.28 6.24 -5.21
N VAL A 45 4.31 5.75 -4.42
CA VAL A 45 3.97 6.32 -3.10
C VAL A 45 5.17 6.23 -2.15
N GLU A 46 5.89 5.11 -2.11
CA GLU A 46 7.12 4.96 -1.32
C GLU A 46 8.25 5.87 -1.82
N LEU A 47 8.37 6.01 -3.15
CA LEU A 47 9.42 6.85 -3.76
C LEU A 47 9.24 8.34 -3.52
N VAL A 48 8.01 8.79 -3.31
CA VAL A 48 7.75 10.20 -2.99
C VAL A 48 8.41 10.60 -1.67
N ALA A 49 8.67 9.66 -0.75
CA ALA A 49 9.45 9.95 0.46
C ALA A 49 10.95 10.17 0.20
N ASN A 50 11.40 10.02 -1.05
CA ASN A 50 12.80 10.06 -1.48
C ASN A 50 13.73 9.17 -0.61
N PRO A 51 13.42 7.87 -0.42
CA PRO A 51 14.24 6.98 0.39
C PRO A 51 15.59 6.68 -0.30
N ALA A 52 16.64 6.51 0.51
CA ALA A 52 17.95 6.05 0.02
C ALA A 52 17.98 4.53 -0.20
N ILE A 53 17.23 3.78 0.61
CA ILE A 53 17.13 2.31 0.58
C ILE A 53 15.65 1.94 0.50
N ILE A 54 15.30 1.03 -0.41
CA ILE A 54 13.94 0.57 -0.65
C ILE A 54 13.89 -0.94 -0.47
N PHE A 55 12.96 -1.41 0.35
CA PHE A 55 12.67 -2.83 0.52
C PHE A 55 11.38 -3.18 -0.23
N MET A 56 11.42 -4.22 -1.06
CA MET A 56 10.26 -4.69 -1.80
C MET A 56 10.02 -6.18 -1.54
N ASP A 57 8.83 -6.53 -1.09
CA ASP A 57 8.43 -7.92 -0.96
C ASP A 57 7.74 -8.40 -2.23
N GLU A 58 8.36 -9.34 -2.94
CA GLU A 58 7.87 -9.98 -4.17
C GLU A 58 7.09 -9.05 -5.14
N PRO A 59 7.76 -8.03 -5.71
CA PRO A 59 7.07 -6.94 -6.42
C PRO A 59 6.24 -7.41 -7.63
N ALA A 60 6.59 -8.56 -8.23
CA ALA A 60 5.93 -9.10 -9.42
C ALA A 60 4.94 -10.26 -9.15
N LEU A 61 4.69 -10.62 -7.88
CA LEU A 61 3.81 -11.75 -7.55
C LEU A 61 2.36 -11.53 -8.04
N GLY A 62 1.71 -12.57 -8.57
CA GLY A 62 0.29 -12.48 -8.97
C GLY A 62 0.03 -11.64 -10.22
N LEU A 63 1.07 -11.36 -11.02
CA LEU A 63 0.97 -10.71 -12.32
C LEU A 63 1.25 -11.73 -13.43
N ASP A 64 0.60 -11.55 -14.58
CA ASP A 64 0.96 -12.26 -15.80
C ASP A 64 2.37 -11.83 -16.28
N ALA A 65 2.97 -12.63 -17.16
CA ALA A 65 4.36 -12.42 -17.60
C ALA A 65 4.61 -11.03 -18.20
N ARG A 66 3.65 -10.47 -18.96
CA ARG A 66 3.80 -9.15 -19.57
C ARG A 66 3.72 -8.06 -18.50
N SER A 67 2.71 -8.11 -17.65
CA SER A 67 2.55 -7.15 -16.55
C SER A 67 3.73 -7.17 -15.58
N ALA A 68 4.21 -8.37 -15.24
CA ALA A 68 5.39 -8.54 -14.39
C ALA A 68 6.64 -7.89 -15.00
N ALA A 69 6.83 -7.99 -16.32
CA ALA A 69 7.94 -7.35 -17.02
C ALA A 69 7.88 -5.81 -16.91
N VAL A 70 6.69 -5.22 -16.99
CA VAL A 70 6.51 -3.76 -16.84
C VAL A 70 6.86 -3.31 -15.42
N VAL A 71 6.37 -4.00 -14.38
CA VAL A 71 6.73 -3.68 -12.98
C VAL A 71 8.24 -3.81 -12.76
N LYS A 72 8.86 -4.86 -13.28
CA LYS A 72 10.31 -5.08 -13.14
C LYS A 72 11.13 -4.01 -13.86
N ARG A 73 10.68 -3.56 -15.03
CA ARG A 73 11.28 -2.40 -15.73
C ARG A 73 11.19 -1.14 -14.88
N ALA A 74 10.04 -0.87 -14.27
CA ALA A 74 9.89 0.26 -13.37
C ALA A 74 10.87 0.17 -12.17
N VAL A 75 11.02 -1.01 -11.55
CA VAL A 75 12.01 -1.22 -10.48
C VAL A 75 13.44 -0.97 -10.99
N LYS A 76 13.78 -1.40 -12.20
CA LYS A 76 15.09 -1.11 -12.81
C LYS A 76 15.31 0.39 -13.03
N ASN A 77 14.28 1.13 -13.44
CA ASN A 77 14.35 2.59 -13.54
C ASN A 77 14.61 3.21 -12.16
N VAL A 78 13.99 2.71 -11.10
CA VAL A 78 14.27 3.15 -9.73
C VAL A 78 15.73 2.92 -9.36
N VAL A 79 16.28 1.74 -9.63
CA VAL A 79 17.70 1.45 -9.36
C VAL A 79 18.62 2.43 -10.12
N SER A 80 18.26 2.79 -11.35
CA SER A 80 19.04 3.74 -12.16
C SER A 80 19.16 5.14 -11.55
N THR A 81 18.28 5.49 -10.61
CA THR A 81 18.34 6.76 -9.86
C THR A 81 19.34 6.75 -8.69
N LYS A 82 20.21 5.75 -8.63
CA LYS A 82 21.24 5.56 -7.58
C LYS A 82 20.65 5.31 -6.18
N ARG A 83 19.52 4.59 -6.12
CA ARG A 83 18.90 4.13 -4.87
C ARG A 83 19.23 2.65 -4.66
N THR A 84 19.44 2.25 -3.41
CA THR A 84 19.63 0.84 -3.06
C THR A 84 18.27 0.17 -3.00
N VAL A 85 18.05 -0.87 -3.81
CA VAL A 85 16.80 -1.65 -3.81
C VAL A 85 17.11 -3.06 -3.35
N VAL A 86 16.43 -3.51 -2.31
CA VAL A 86 16.49 -4.88 -1.79
C VAL A 86 15.12 -5.51 -2.00
N CYS A 87 15.07 -6.66 -2.66
CA CYS A 87 13.80 -7.34 -2.87
C CYS A 87 13.88 -8.86 -2.70
N THR A 88 12.77 -9.45 -2.26
CA THR A 88 12.56 -10.90 -2.26
C THR A 88 11.93 -11.31 -3.58
N ILE A 89 12.36 -12.45 -4.14
CA ILE A 89 11.75 -13.00 -5.35
C ILE A 89 11.64 -14.52 -5.25
N HIS A 90 10.41 -15.00 -5.42
CA HIS A 90 10.13 -16.41 -5.64
C HIS A 90 10.35 -16.75 -7.13
N GLN A 91 11.47 -17.41 -7.45
CA GLN A 91 11.80 -17.93 -8.79
C GLN A 91 11.79 -16.89 -9.94
N PRO A 92 12.83 -16.05 -10.06
CA PRO A 92 12.92 -15.09 -11.16
C PRO A 92 13.16 -15.77 -12.52
N GLY A 93 12.62 -15.16 -13.58
CA GLY A 93 13.05 -15.46 -14.95
C GLY A 93 14.45 -14.91 -15.25
N ILE A 94 15.08 -15.40 -16.31
CA ILE A 94 16.48 -15.12 -16.67
C ILE A 94 16.76 -13.61 -16.76
N ASP A 95 15.98 -12.88 -17.56
CA ASP A 95 16.17 -11.44 -17.80
C ASP A 95 16.21 -10.58 -16.53
N ILE A 96 15.55 -11.09 -15.49
CA ILE A 96 15.32 -10.38 -14.24
C ILE A 96 16.42 -10.76 -13.26
N PHE A 97 16.75 -12.05 -13.25
CA PHE A 97 17.84 -12.56 -12.45
C PHE A 97 19.17 -11.93 -12.85
N GLU A 98 19.40 -11.72 -14.15
CA GLU A 98 20.58 -11.04 -14.67
C GLU A 98 20.61 -9.53 -14.38
N ALA A 99 19.48 -8.93 -14.00
CA ALA A 99 19.42 -7.52 -13.62
C ALA A 99 19.89 -7.25 -12.19
N PHE A 100 20.12 -8.29 -11.37
CA PHE A 100 20.61 -8.12 -10.00
C PHE A 100 22.12 -8.04 -9.95
N ASP A 101 22.61 -7.01 -9.25
CA ASP A 101 24.04 -6.85 -8.97
C ASP A 101 24.51 -7.92 -7.97
N GLU A 102 23.76 -8.10 -6.87
CA GLU A 102 24.05 -9.03 -5.79
C GLU A 102 22.86 -9.95 -5.47
N LEU A 103 23.18 -11.14 -4.97
CA LEU A 103 22.23 -12.14 -4.53
C LEU A 103 22.57 -12.62 -3.12
N ILE A 104 21.55 -12.63 -2.27
CA ILE A 104 21.56 -13.36 -1.00
C ILE A 104 20.65 -14.58 -1.17
N LEU A 105 21.22 -15.77 -1.07
CA LEU A 105 20.50 -17.03 -1.12
C LEU A 105 20.51 -17.69 0.26
N MET A 106 19.32 -18.08 0.72
CA MET A 106 19.11 -18.67 2.03
C MET A 106 18.43 -20.03 1.90
N LYS A 107 18.79 -20.97 2.77
CA LYS A 107 18.09 -22.24 2.94
C LYS A 107 17.17 -22.21 4.16
N ARG A 108 16.35 -23.25 4.30
CA ARG A 108 15.43 -23.43 5.45
C ARG A 108 16.18 -23.29 6.77
N GLY A 109 15.58 -22.59 7.73
CA GLY A 109 16.22 -22.26 9.01
C GLY A 109 17.02 -20.95 9.00
N GLY A 110 16.88 -20.13 7.95
CA GLY A 110 17.45 -18.79 7.89
C GLY A 110 18.97 -18.78 7.66
N GLN A 111 19.54 -19.87 7.15
CA GLN A 111 20.97 -20.01 6.95
C GLN A 111 21.36 -19.56 5.53
N MET A 112 22.31 -18.63 5.44
CA MET A 112 22.86 -18.21 4.14
C MET A 112 23.71 -19.34 3.53
N ILE A 113 23.52 -19.54 2.23
CA ILE A 113 24.29 -20.49 1.42
C ILE A 113 25.04 -19.81 0.27
N TYR A 114 24.67 -18.57 -0.06
CA TYR A 114 25.39 -17.69 -0.98
C TYR A 114 25.10 -16.24 -0.60
N SER A 115 26.12 -15.39 -0.65
CA SER A 115 25.99 -13.93 -0.59
C SER A 115 27.09 -13.33 -1.44
N GLY A 116 26.73 -12.65 -2.52
CA GLY A 116 27.71 -12.04 -3.41
C GLY A 116 27.15 -11.69 -4.78
N PRO A 117 28.03 -11.26 -5.70
CA PRO A 117 27.61 -10.78 -7.01
C PRO A 117 27.03 -11.92 -7.85
N VAL A 118 25.97 -11.65 -8.61
CA VAL A 118 25.44 -12.62 -9.59
C VAL A 118 26.43 -12.79 -10.74
N GLY A 119 27.02 -11.67 -11.18
CA GLY A 119 27.96 -11.61 -12.30
C GLY A 119 27.25 -11.62 -13.65
N GLN A 120 27.97 -11.22 -14.70
CA GLN A 120 27.42 -11.21 -16.06
C GLN A 120 27.01 -12.63 -16.47
N HIS A 121 25.80 -12.79 -16.99
CA HIS A 121 25.18 -14.10 -17.31
C HIS A 121 25.23 -15.11 -16.15
N SER A 122 25.08 -14.62 -14.90
CA SER A 122 25.14 -15.44 -13.68
C SER A 122 26.44 -16.24 -13.49
N SER A 123 27.53 -15.83 -14.16
CA SER A 123 28.79 -16.58 -14.20
C SER A 123 29.41 -16.79 -12.83
N LYS A 124 29.41 -15.77 -11.95
CA LYS A 124 30.01 -15.86 -10.61
C LYS A 124 29.27 -16.88 -9.74
N LEU A 125 27.94 -16.82 -9.76
CA LEU A 125 27.07 -17.77 -9.07
C LEU A 125 27.28 -19.20 -9.58
N ILE A 126 27.28 -19.38 -10.91
CA ILE A 126 27.42 -20.71 -11.54
C ILE A 126 28.78 -21.31 -11.18
N VAL A 127 29.86 -20.53 -11.29
CA VAL A 127 31.22 -20.98 -10.95
C VAL A 127 31.32 -21.38 -9.47
N TYR A 128 30.70 -20.63 -8.56
CA TYR A 128 30.69 -20.95 -7.14
C TYR A 128 30.05 -22.32 -6.88
N PHE A 129 28.82 -22.54 -7.35
CA PHE A 129 28.11 -23.80 -7.10
C PHE A 129 28.71 -24.99 -7.86
N GLN A 130 29.19 -24.80 -9.10
CA GLN A 130 29.88 -25.86 -9.85
C GLN A 130 31.26 -26.22 -9.28
N GLY A 131 31.87 -25.31 -8.51
CA GLY A 131 33.10 -25.61 -7.78
C GLY A 131 32.91 -26.58 -6.60
N ILE A 132 31.67 -26.83 -6.19
CA ILE A 132 31.35 -27.75 -5.09
C ILE A 132 31.28 -29.18 -5.64
N PRO A 133 32.06 -30.14 -5.07
CA PRO A 133 32.04 -31.52 -5.51
C PRO A 133 30.63 -32.12 -5.46
N GLY A 134 30.19 -32.75 -6.54
CA GLY A 134 28.90 -33.42 -6.64
C GLY A 134 27.76 -32.55 -7.16
N VAL A 135 27.91 -31.22 -7.21
CA VAL A 135 26.89 -30.35 -7.80
C VAL A 135 26.86 -30.54 -9.33
N PRO A 136 25.69 -30.82 -9.94
CA PRO A 136 25.60 -31.02 -11.37
C PRO A 136 25.82 -29.70 -12.12
N LYS A 137 26.53 -29.77 -13.26
CA LYS A 137 26.71 -28.62 -14.15
C LYS A 137 25.36 -28.15 -14.69
N ILE A 138 25.25 -26.84 -14.88
CA ILE A 138 24.07 -26.23 -15.50
C ILE A 138 23.97 -26.70 -16.96
N LYS A 139 22.75 -27.01 -17.40
CA LYS A 139 22.48 -27.36 -18.80
C LYS A 139 22.46 -26.10 -19.65
N GLU A 140 22.78 -26.23 -20.95
CA GLU A 140 22.62 -25.12 -21.89
C GLU A 140 21.15 -24.64 -21.92
N ASN A 141 20.96 -23.33 -22.02
CA ASN A 141 19.65 -22.66 -22.04
C ASN A 141 18.77 -22.91 -20.80
N TYR A 142 19.36 -23.34 -19.68
CA TYR A 142 18.62 -23.53 -18.44
C TYR A 142 18.72 -22.29 -17.55
N ASN A 143 17.61 -21.91 -16.90
CA ASN A 143 17.55 -20.71 -16.08
C ASN A 143 18.47 -20.86 -14.85
N PRO A 144 19.51 -20.02 -14.68
CA PRO A 144 20.42 -20.09 -13.53
C PRO A 144 19.71 -19.96 -12.19
N ALA A 145 18.64 -19.16 -12.11
CA ALA A 145 17.87 -19.00 -10.88
C ALA A 145 17.09 -20.26 -10.49
N THR A 146 16.57 -20.99 -11.48
CA THR A 146 15.89 -22.27 -11.24
C THR A 146 16.91 -23.33 -10.88
N TRP A 147 18.01 -23.40 -11.64
CA TRP A 147 19.11 -24.33 -11.37
C TRP A 147 19.67 -24.21 -9.97
N MET A 148 19.97 -22.98 -9.51
CA MET A 148 20.52 -22.80 -8.16
C MET A 148 19.56 -23.34 -7.10
N LEU A 149 18.25 -23.09 -7.24
CA LEU A 149 17.25 -23.54 -6.27
C LEU A 149 17.12 -25.06 -6.26
N ASP A 150 17.19 -25.69 -7.43
CA ASP A 150 17.11 -27.14 -7.57
C ASP A 150 18.32 -27.84 -6.95
N VAL A 151 19.55 -27.37 -7.24
CA VAL A 151 20.78 -27.96 -6.71
C VAL A 151 21.00 -27.67 -5.22
N THR A 152 20.40 -26.60 -4.69
CA THR A 152 20.43 -26.27 -3.26
C THR A 152 19.18 -26.73 -2.51
N SER A 153 18.31 -27.50 -3.14
CA SER A 153 17.10 -28.02 -2.49
C SER A 153 17.47 -28.97 -1.35
N PRO A 154 16.64 -29.12 -0.30
CA PRO A 154 16.92 -30.05 0.80
C PRO A 154 17.14 -31.49 0.31
N CYS A 155 16.39 -31.91 -0.71
CA CYS A 155 16.55 -33.24 -1.31
C CYS A 155 17.91 -33.41 -2.00
N ALA A 156 18.37 -32.40 -2.74
CA ALA A 156 19.70 -32.42 -3.36
C ALA A 156 20.81 -32.40 -2.30
N GLU A 157 20.65 -31.62 -1.24
CA GLU A 157 21.59 -31.53 -0.12
C GLU A 157 21.77 -32.89 0.58
N ASP A 158 20.67 -33.60 0.86
CA ASP A 158 20.67 -34.93 1.46
C ASP A 158 21.32 -35.98 0.54
N GLN A 159 21.03 -35.95 -0.76
CA GLN A 159 21.61 -36.87 -1.74
C GLN A 159 23.13 -36.70 -1.88
N LEU A 160 23.61 -35.46 -1.79
CA LEU A 160 25.04 -35.15 -1.87
C LEU A 160 25.75 -35.35 -0.52
N GLY A 161 25.00 -35.47 0.58
CA GLY A 161 25.56 -35.55 1.93
C GLY A 161 26.34 -34.28 2.32
N LEU A 162 25.93 -33.13 1.80
CA LEU A 162 26.61 -31.84 1.99
C LEU A 162 25.81 -30.95 2.94
N ASP A 163 26.48 -29.93 3.48
CA ASP A 163 25.80 -28.81 4.14
C ASP A 163 26.27 -27.51 3.49
N PHE A 164 25.42 -26.94 2.62
CA PHE A 164 25.75 -25.73 1.87
C PHE A 164 25.99 -24.53 2.79
N ALA A 165 25.32 -24.45 3.95
CA ALA A 165 25.54 -23.36 4.91
C ALA A 165 26.94 -23.46 5.53
N ARG A 166 27.41 -24.68 5.81
CA ARG A 166 28.77 -24.92 6.30
C ARG A 166 29.82 -24.65 5.23
N LEU A 167 29.55 -24.99 3.97
CA LEU A 167 30.44 -24.67 2.85
C LEU A 167 30.57 -23.17 2.65
N TYR A 168 29.45 -22.45 2.66
CA TYR A 168 29.43 -20.99 2.56
C TYR A 168 30.27 -20.34 3.65
N ARG A 169 30.14 -20.74 4.92
CA ARG A 169 30.96 -20.21 6.04
C ARG A 169 32.46 -20.40 5.87
N LYS A 170 32.88 -21.44 5.13
CA LYS A 170 34.30 -21.71 4.83
C LYS A 170 34.77 -21.01 3.55
N SER A 171 33.87 -20.49 2.74
CA SER A 171 34.18 -19.87 1.46
C SER A 171 34.70 -18.44 1.62
N GLN A 172 35.41 -17.94 0.62
CA GLN A 172 35.86 -16.54 0.55
C GLN A 172 34.68 -15.56 0.55
N LEU A 173 33.51 -15.96 0.04
CA LEU A 173 32.31 -15.10 0.07
C LEU A 173 31.84 -14.79 1.50
N HIS A 174 32.24 -15.61 2.48
CA HIS A 174 31.97 -15.30 3.89
C HIS A 174 32.78 -14.10 4.41
N GLU A 175 33.87 -13.71 3.73
CA GLU A 175 34.65 -12.52 4.10
C GLU A 175 33.83 -11.24 3.97
N ASN A 176 32.79 -11.22 3.12
CA ASN A 176 31.82 -10.11 3.07
C ASN A 176 31.19 -9.86 4.45
N LYS A 177 31.05 -10.89 5.30
CA LYS A 177 30.56 -10.71 6.66
C LYS A 177 31.53 -9.89 7.52
N LYS A 178 32.85 -10.07 7.34
CA LYS A 178 33.85 -9.25 8.03
C LYS A 178 33.77 -7.79 7.56
N LEU A 179 33.63 -7.58 6.25
CA LEU A 179 33.43 -6.24 5.71
C LEU A 179 32.15 -5.59 6.27
N VAL A 180 31.05 -6.34 6.40
CA VAL A 180 29.82 -5.86 7.04
C VAL A 180 30.06 -5.52 8.50
N GLU A 181 30.79 -6.35 9.25
CA GLU A 181 31.15 -6.08 10.65
C GLU A 181 32.02 -4.81 10.78
N GLU A 182 32.98 -4.61 9.87
CA GLU A 182 33.80 -3.40 9.80
C GLU A 182 32.98 -2.15 9.47
N LEU A 183 32.11 -2.22 8.46
CA LEU A 183 31.24 -1.13 8.03
C LEU A 183 30.09 -0.85 9.01
N SER A 184 29.76 -1.80 9.88
CA SER A 184 28.80 -1.60 10.97
C SER A 184 29.34 -0.67 12.05
N VAL A 185 30.66 -0.48 12.12
CA VAL A 185 31.28 0.47 13.03
C VAL A 185 31.31 1.85 12.35
N PRO A 186 30.59 2.85 12.89
CA PRO A 186 30.60 4.19 12.34
C PRO A 186 32.00 4.81 12.40
N ALA A 187 32.34 5.64 11.42
CA ALA A 187 33.60 6.36 11.44
C ALA A 187 33.69 7.25 12.69
N PRO A 188 34.87 7.48 13.30
CA PRO A 188 34.98 8.25 14.55
C PRO A 188 34.41 9.68 14.49
N SER A 189 34.24 10.23 13.28
CA SER A 189 33.70 11.56 13.03
C SER A 189 32.24 11.57 12.52
N SER A 190 31.61 10.41 12.33
CA SER A 190 30.21 10.37 11.89
C SER A 190 29.26 10.62 13.07
N ARG A 191 28.17 11.32 12.80
CA ARG A 191 27.06 11.50 13.74
C ARG A 191 25.94 10.54 13.37
N ASP A 192 25.30 9.99 14.39
CA ASP A 192 24.09 9.20 14.19
C ASP A 192 23.00 10.07 13.55
N ILE A 193 22.15 9.42 12.77
CA ILE A 193 21.00 10.08 12.15
C ILE A 193 19.98 10.35 13.26
N ASP A 194 19.95 11.59 13.74
CA ASP A 194 18.96 12.05 14.71
C ASP A 194 17.86 12.84 14.01
N PHE A 195 16.60 12.49 14.30
CA PHE A 195 15.44 13.17 13.78
C PHE A 195 14.79 13.96 14.93
N PRO A 196 14.65 15.30 14.81
CA PRO A 196 14.16 16.13 15.91
C PRO A 196 12.68 15.83 16.26
N THR A 197 11.95 15.22 15.34
CA THR A 197 10.55 14.86 15.51
C THR A 197 10.30 13.49 14.89
N GLN A 198 9.42 12.70 15.51
CA GLN A 198 8.98 11.41 14.97
C GLN A 198 8.37 11.56 13.56
N PHE A 199 7.59 12.63 13.33
CA PHE A 199 6.92 12.86 12.05
C PHE A 199 7.59 13.99 11.25
N PRO A 200 7.59 13.92 9.90
CA PRO A 200 8.14 14.99 9.06
C PRO A 200 7.37 16.31 9.09
N GLN A 201 6.08 16.29 9.47
CA GLN A 201 5.18 17.45 9.51
C GLN A 201 4.45 17.53 10.84
N ASN A 202 4.04 18.74 11.24
CA ASN A 202 3.28 18.96 12.47
C ASN A 202 1.87 18.33 12.39
N GLY A 203 1.23 18.12 13.54
CA GLY A 203 -0.10 17.50 13.61
C GLY A 203 -1.21 18.30 12.90
N TRP A 204 -1.09 19.62 12.83
CA TRP A 204 -2.10 20.47 12.18
C TRP A 204 -2.04 20.40 10.65
N GLU A 205 -0.86 20.38 10.05
CA GLU A 205 -0.70 20.15 8.61
C GLU A 205 -1.19 18.75 8.23
N GLN A 206 -0.86 17.74 9.05
CA GLN A 206 -1.39 16.38 8.86
C GLN A 206 -2.92 16.38 8.91
N TYR A 207 -3.52 17.07 9.88
CA TYR A 207 -4.98 17.19 9.99
C TYR A 207 -5.61 17.84 8.75
N LYS A 208 -5.09 18.99 8.33
CA LYS A 208 -5.59 19.69 7.12
C LYS A 208 -5.47 18.81 5.88
N ALA A 209 -4.35 18.12 5.70
CA ALA A 209 -4.15 17.21 4.57
C ALA A 209 -5.11 16.02 4.58
N CYS A 210 -5.33 15.40 5.74
CA CYS A 210 -6.32 14.33 5.91
C CYS A 210 -7.74 14.81 5.62
N LEU A 211 -8.13 15.97 6.17
CA LEU A 211 -9.43 16.57 5.94
C LEU A 211 -9.66 16.87 4.45
N TRP A 212 -8.67 17.47 3.80
CA TRP A 212 -8.72 17.75 2.36
C TRP A 212 -8.84 16.47 1.53
N LYS A 213 -7.98 15.47 1.76
CA LYS A 213 -8.01 14.16 1.06
C LYS A 213 -9.36 13.47 1.22
N GLN A 214 -9.89 13.48 2.44
CA GLN A 214 -11.15 12.83 2.77
C GLN A 214 -12.34 13.58 2.13
N GLN A 215 -12.35 14.91 2.11
CA GLN A 215 -13.41 15.72 1.51
C GLN A 215 -13.44 15.50 0.00
N LEU A 216 -12.26 15.49 -0.63
CA LEU A 216 -12.12 15.18 -2.05
C LEU A 216 -12.62 13.77 -2.37
N SER A 217 -12.24 12.77 -1.56
CA SER A 217 -12.72 11.39 -1.71
C SER A 217 -14.23 11.28 -1.55
N TYR A 218 -14.82 12.02 -0.61
CA TYR A 218 -16.26 12.05 -0.37
C TYR A 218 -17.00 12.54 -1.62
N TRP A 219 -16.66 13.72 -2.14
CA TRP A 219 -17.33 14.32 -3.29
C TRP A 219 -17.06 13.57 -4.61
N ARG A 220 -15.88 12.95 -4.76
CA ARG A 220 -15.55 12.11 -5.92
C ARG A 220 -16.16 10.70 -5.85
N SER A 221 -17.01 10.40 -4.86
CA SER A 221 -17.74 9.13 -4.74
C SER A 221 -19.26 9.32 -4.96
N PRO A 222 -19.71 9.67 -6.18
CA PRO A 222 -21.08 10.12 -6.44
C PRO A 222 -22.13 9.06 -6.10
N HIS A 223 -21.85 7.76 -6.35
CA HIS A 223 -22.79 6.68 -6.05
C HIS A 223 -23.26 6.70 -4.59
N TYR A 224 -22.36 6.99 -3.67
CA TYR A 224 -22.69 7.03 -2.24
C TYR A 224 -23.58 8.21 -1.88
N ASN A 225 -23.20 9.41 -2.33
CA ASN A 225 -23.96 10.63 -2.06
C ASN A 225 -25.33 10.60 -2.75
N LEU A 226 -25.41 10.03 -3.97
CA LEU A 226 -26.65 9.90 -4.71
C LEU A 226 -27.63 8.93 -4.04
N VAL A 227 -27.17 7.76 -3.59
CA VAL A 227 -28.04 6.81 -2.86
C VAL A 227 -28.57 7.45 -1.57
N ARG A 228 -27.72 8.20 -0.87
CA ARG A 228 -28.12 8.92 0.35
C ARG A 228 -29.16 10.00 0.07
N ILE A 229 -28.92 10.87 -0.92
CA ILE A 229 -29.86 11.91 -1.34
C ILE A 229 -31.19 11.30 -1.80
N TYR A 230 -31.15 10.25 -2.63
CA TYR A 230 -32.33 9.55 -3.10
C TYR A 230 -33.16 8.98 -1.94
N PHE A 231 -32.51 8.27 -1.01
CA PHE A 231 -33.19 7.69 0.15
C PHE A 231 -33.82 8.78 1.03
N MET A 232 -33.11 9.89 1.24
CA MET A 232 -33.61 11.03 2.01
C MET A 232 -34.84 11.68 1.37
N ILE A 233 -34.80 11.93 0.06
CA ILE A 233 -35.95 12.48 -0.68
C ILE A 233 -37.12 11.50 -0.66
N PHE A 234 -36.86 10.20 -0.84
CA PHE A 234 -37.91 9.19 -0.81
C PHE A 234 -38.57 9.09 0.58
N ALA A 235 -37.77 9.07 1.64
CA ALA A 235 -38.26 9.06 3.01
C ALA A 235 -39.05 10.33 3.33
N SER A 236 -38.57 11.52 2.96
CA SER A 236 -39.27 12.78 3.22
C SER A 236 -40.63 12.83 2.51
N VAL A 237 -40.72 12.36 1.26
CA VAL A 237 -41.99 12.27 0.53
C VAL A 237 -42.96 11.29 1.19
N LEU A 238 -42.49 10.11 1.62
CA LEU A 238 -43.32 9.15 2.33
C LEU A 238 -43.85 9.70 3.67
N PHE A 239 -42.98 10.36 4.45
CA PHE A 239 -43.38 11.00 5.70
C PHE A 239 -44.38 12.14 5.45
N GLY A 240 -44.12 13.01 4.47
CA GLY A 240 -45.04 14.07 4.06
C GLY A 240 -46.40 13.52 3.64
N ALA A 241 -46.44 12.41 2.89
CA ALA A 241 -47.69 11.75 2.51
C ALA A 241 -48.42 11.11 3.70
N ALA A 242 -47.71 10.44 4.62
CA ALA A 242 -48.30 9.74 5.76
C ALA A 242 -48.94 10.68 6.79
N PHE A 243 -48.42 11.90 6.91
CA PHE A 243 -48.89 12.94 7.83
C PHE A 243 -49.63 14.09 7.15
N TRP A 244 -49.89 13.97 5.84
CA TRP A 244 -50.57 14.99 5.03
C TRP A 244 -51.86 15.47 5.71
N GLN A 245 -51.91 16.76 6.04
CA GLN A 245 -53.06 17.47 6.63
C GLN A 245 -53.55 16.95 8.00
N LYS A 246 -52.78 16.11 8.72
CA LYS A 246 -53.14 15.62 10.07
C LYS A 246 -52.96 16.66 11.19
N GLY A 247 -52.54 17.89 10.89
CA GLY A 247 -52.40 18.98 11.86
C GLY A 247 -53.63 19.88 12.03
N LYS A 248 -54.72 19.65 11.27
CA LYS A 248 -55.88 20.56 11.22
C LYS A 248 -56.98 20.29 12.26
N ASN A 249 -56.93 19.16 12.96
CA ASN A 249 -57.94 18.80 13.95
C ASN A 249 -57.42 19.04 15.37
N GLU A 250 -58.09 19.92 16.13
CA GLU A 250 -57.75 20.30 17.52
C GLU A 250 -57.69 19.10 18.50
N HIS A 251 -58.31 17.98 18.15
CA HIS A 251 -58.31 16.74 18.94
C HIS A 251 -57.21 15.73 18.58
N GLN A 252 -56.34 16.02 17.60
CA GLN A 252 -55.19 15.16 17.30
C GLN A 252 -54.05 15.39 18.29
N SER A 253 -53.85 14.38 19.13
CA SER A 253 -53.01 14.31 20.32
C SER A 253 -51.56 14.72 20.11
N VAL A 254 -50.96 15.27 21.17
CA VAL A 254 -49.51 15.52 21.36
C VAL A 254 -48.65 14.36 20.83
N SER A 255 -49.15 13.12 20.91
CA SER A 255 -48.54 11.90 20.36
C SER A 255 -48.21 12.00 18.86
N THR A 256 -49.09 12.60 18.05
CA THR A 256 -48.88 12.77 16.60
C THR A 256 -47.76 13.77 16.31
N TYR A 257 -47.74 14.89 17.04
CA TYR A 257 -46.66 15.89 16.94
C TYR A 257 -45.32 15.35 17.44
N THR A 258 -45.30 14.59 18.54
CA THR A 258 -44.09 13.91 18.99
C THR A 258 -43.60 12.87 17.98
N ALA A 259 -44.50 12.15 17.31
CA ALA A 259 -44.12 11.20 16.26
C ALA A 259 -43.51 11.90 15.04
N ILE A 260 -44.10 13.01 14.59
CA ILE A 260 -43.59 13.82 13.47
C ILE A 260 -42.21 14.41 13.78
N LEU A 261 -41.97 14.85 15.01
CA LEU A 261 -40.70 15.45 15.41
C LEU A 261 -39.62 14.42 15.75
N GLN A 262 -39.97 13.23 16.25
CA GLN A 262 -38.99 12.30 16.82
C GLN A 262 -38.62 11.15 15.87
N LEU A 263 -39.55 10.68 15.03
CA LEU A 263 -39.30 9.57 14.11
C LEU A 263 -38.29 9.92 13.02
N PRO A 264 -38.37 11.07 12.31
CA PRO A 264 -37.37 11.43 11.31
C PRO A 264 -35.97 11.61 11.90
N TRP A 265 -35.88 12.07 13.15
CA TRP A 265 -34.61 12.24 13.85
C TRP A 265 -33.99 10.89 14.22
N ASN A 266 -34.78 9.96 14.75
CA ASN A 266 -34.29 8.62 15.07
C ASN A 266 -33.91 7.83 13.82
N ASP A 267 -34.74 7.86 12.77
CA ASP A 267 -34.48 7.12 11.53
C ASP A 267 -33.29 7.70 10.75
N ALA A 268 -33.18 9.04 10.66
CA ALA A 268 -32.02 9.69 10.05
C ALA A 268 -30.74 9.40 10.83
N CYS A 269 -30.77 9.41 12.17
CA CYS A 269 -29.61 9.03 12.98
C CYS A 269 -29.25 7.54 12.83
N ILE A 270 -30.21 6.62 12.78
CA ILE A 270 -29.92 5.19 12.64
C ILE A 270 -29.34 4.86 11.26
N LEU A 271 -29.89 5.44 10.20
CA LEU A 271 -29.41 5.19 8.83
C LEU A 271 -28.10 5.92 8.51
N ASP A 272 -27.97 7.20 8.88
CA ASP A 272 -26.77 7.98 8.58
C ASP A 272 -25.62 7.74 9.57
N ASP A 273 -25.89 7.45 10.84
CA ASP A 273 -24.85 7.38 11.88
C ASP A 273 -24.48 5.92 12.27
N CYS A 274 -25.38 4.92 12.09
CA CYS A 274 -25.10 3.52 12.48
C CYS A 274 -24.84 2.54 11.32
N TYR A 275 -25.61 2.59 10.23
CA TYR A 275 -25.57 1.52 9.21
C TYR A 275 -24.57 1.78 8.07
N ILE A 276 -24.49 3.04 7.63
CA ILE A 276 -23.75 3.42 6.42
C ILE A 276 -22.28 3.79 6.72
N PRO A 277 -21.94 4.50 7.81
CA PRO A 277 -20.54 4.77 8.18
C PRO A 277 -19.80 3.50 8.57
N SER A 278 -20.44 2.52 9.20
CA SER A 278 -19.77 1.33 9.74
C SER A 278 -19.02 0.52 8.65
N SER A 279 -19.60 0.33 7.46
CA SER A 279 -18.94 -0.41 6.37
C SER A 279 -17.77 0.35 5.73
N LYS A 280 -17.93 1.66 5.46
CA LYS A 280 -16.89 2.49 4.83
C LYS A 280 -15.81 2.94 5.81
N CYS A 281 -16.18 3.30 7.04
CA CYS A 281 -15.23 3.60 8.10
C CYS A 281 -14.43 2.37 8.48
N PHE A 282 -15.00 1.17 8.46
CA PHE A 282 -14.23 -0.06 8.67
C PHE A 282 -13.23 -0.31 7.52
N GLY A 283 -13.64 -0.15 6.26
CA GLY A 283 -12.71 -0.25 5.12
C GLY A 283 -11.59 0.80 5.15
N LYS A 284 -11.91 2.05 5.50
CA LYS A 284 -10.92 3.13 5.68
C LYS A 284 -10.05 2.90 6.92
N PHE A 285 -10.61 2.34 7.99
CA PHE A 285 -9.87 1.94 9.18
C PHE A 285 -8.84 0.86 8.85
N LEU A 286 -9.22 -0.18 8.10
CA LEU A 286 -8.29 -1.21 7.62
C LEU A 286 -7.20 -0.61 6.72
N LEU A 287 -7.55 0.32 5.83
CA LEU A 287 -6.58 1.03 4.99
C LEU A 287 -5.59 1.86 5.85
N TYR A 288 -6.10 2.64 6.81
CA TYR A 288 -5.26 3.44 7.70
C TYR A 288 -4.42 2.59 8.63
N HIS A 289 -4.94 1.44 9.08
CA HIS A 289 -4.19 0.48 9.85
C HIS A 289 -3.08 -0.17 9.02
N ALA A 290 -3.33 -0.48 7.74
CA ALA A 290 -2.31 -0.97 6.81
C ALA A 290 -1.26 0.12 6.52
N GLU A 291 -1.66 1.36 6.25
CA GLU A 291 -0.73 2.48 6.05
C GLU A 291 0.15 2.73 7.28
N SER A 292 -0.42 2.66 8.49
CA SER A 292 0.30 2.93 9.74
C SER A 292 1.16 1.76 10.25
N PHE A 293 1.01 0.53 9.75
CA PHE A 293 1.81 -0.61 10.19
C PHE A 293 2.68 -1.24 9.11
N LEU A 294 2.27 -1.17 7.84
CA LEU A 294 2.90 -1.93 6.75
C LEU A 294 3.66 -1.07 5.75
N THR A 295 3.29 0.21 5.59
CA THR A 295 3.87 1.08 4.56
C THR A 295 4.60 2.29 5.15
N PHE A 296 4.00 2.97 6.14
CA PHE A 296 4.65 4.14 6.76
C PHE A 296 4.34 4.32 8.26
N PRO A 297 4.99 3.56 9.14
CA PRO A 297 4.73 3.62 10.59
C PRO A 297 4.92 5.02 11.21
N ASP A 298 5.80 5.85 10.66
CA ASP A 298 6.14 7.17 11.21
C ASP A 298 5.82 8.36 10.28
N THR A 299 4.90 8.21 9.33
CA THR A 299 4.48 9.37 8.48
C THR A 299 3.27 10.12 9.00
N TRP A 300 2.34 9.44 9.70
CA TRP A 300 1.09 10.04 10.16
C TRP A 300 0.77 9.66 11.59
N ASN A 301 0.32 10.64 12.37
CA ASN A 301 -0.27 10.38 13.67
C ASN A 301 -1.66 9.75 13.49
N TRP A 302 -1.85 8.56 14.07
CA TRP A 302 -3.09 7.80 13.96
C TRP A 302 -4.30 8.56 14.52
N TYR A 303 -4.12 9.33 15.60
CA TYR A 303 -5.18 10.13 16.19
C TYR A 303 -5.68 11.17 15.19
N THR A 304 -4.78 11.78 14.42
CA THR A 304 -5.10 12.81 13.43
C THR A 304 -5.90 12.24 12.26
N LYS A 305 -5.61 11.00 11.83
CA LYS A 305 -6.38 10.27 10.81
C LYS A 305 -7.79 9.93 11.31
N MET A 306 -7.92 9.45 12.54
CA MET A 306 -9.22 9.12 13.14
C MET A 306 -10.10 10.36 13.37
N VAL A 307 -9.52 11.42 13.95
CA VAL A 307 -10.23 12.69 14.18
C VAL A 307 -10.70 13.31 12.85
N GLY A 308 -9.85 13.29 11.81
CA GLY A 308 -10.22 13.77 10.48
C GLY A 308 -11.34 12.96 9.81
N LEU A 309 -11.44 11.65 10.08
CA LEU A 309 -12.57 10.83 9.62
C LEU A 309 -13.88 11.25 10.28
N VAL A 310 -13.89 11.32 11.61
CA VAL A 310 -15.10 11.62 12.40
C VAL A 310 -15.59 13.05 12.16
N LEU A 311 -14.69 14.03 12.11
CA LEU A 311 -15.06 15.44 11.96
C LEU A 311 -15.54 15.82 10.57
N LEU A 312 -15.34 14.97 9.56
CA LEU A 312 -15.72 15.27 8.18
C LEU A 312 -17.09 14.70 7.80
N ASP A 313 -17.53 13.64 8.47
CA ASP A 313 -18.90 13.14 8.32
C ASP A 313 -19.90 14.12 8.95
N LEU A 314 -19.54 14.79 10.05
CA LEU A 314 -20.40 15.75 10.76
C LEU A 314 -20.96 16.88 9.86
N PRO A 315 -20.15 17.70 9.15
CA PRO A 315 -20.67 18.78 8.30
C PRO A 315 -21.52 18.26 7.13
N ASN A 316 -21.10 17.16 6.48
CA ASN A 316 -21.83 16.62 5.34
C ASN A 316 -23.17 15.98 5.76
N CYS A 317 -23.22 15.36 6.94
CA CYS A 317 -24.48 14.92 7.56
C CYS A 317 -25.38 16.10 7.95
N LEU A 318 -24.82 17.19 8.47
CA LEU A 318 -25.59 18.38 8.85
C LEU A 318 -26.23 19.09 7.66
N VAL A 319 -25.55 19.19 6.52
CA VAL A 319 -26.13 19.78 5.30
C VAL A 319 -27.35 18.98 4.82
N LEU A 320 -27.27 17.66 4.86
CA LEU A 320 -28.35 16.77 4.46
C LEU A 320 -29.52 16.79 5.47
N LYS A 321 -29.23 16.77 6.77
CA LYS A 321 -30.24 16.90 7.85
C LYS A 321 -30.97 18.25 7.78
N ARG A 322 -30.27 19.34 7.40
CA ARG A 322 -30.90 20.67 7.23
C ARG A 322 -31.90 20.72 6.08
N SER A 323 -31.62 20.06 4.95
CA SER A 323 -32.55 20.01 3.80
C SER A 323 -33.87 19.34 4.18
N LEU A 324 -33.81 18.24 4.95
CA LEU A 324 -34.99 17.53 5.42
C LEU A 324 -35.87 18.37 6.36
N TYR A 325 -35.24 19.19 7.21
CA TYR A 325 -35.96 19.97 8.22
C TYR A 325 -36.71 21.16 7.64
N VAL A 326 -36.09 21.88 6.69
CA VAL A 326 -36.70 23.05 6.03
C VAL A 326 -37.94 22.63 5.24
N ASP A 327 -37.88 21.52 4.49
CA ASP A 327 -39.03 21.03 3.71
C ASP A 327 -40.14 20.45 4.60
N SER A 328 -39.81 19.93 5.79
CA SER A 328 -40.79 19.37 6.74
C SER A 328 -41.54 20.42 7.57
N MET A 329 -41.01 21.63 7.72
CA MET A 329 -41.65 22.72 8.47
C MET A 329 -42.59 23.59 7.60
N GLU A 330 -42.48 23.51 6.27
CA GLU A 330 -43.33 24.25 5.33
C GLU A 330 -44.59 23.48 4.86
N MET A 331 -44.76 22.20 5.22
CA MET A 331 -45.91 21.34 4.88
C MET A 331 -46.92 21.17 6.02
#